data_AF-A0A165LH44-F1
#
_entry.id   AF-A0A165LH44-F1
#
_cell.length_a   1.000
_cell.length_b   1.000
_cell.length_c   1.000
_cell.angle_alpha   90.00
_cell.angle_beta   90.00
_cell.angle_gamma   90.00
#
_symmetry.space_group_name_H-M   'P 1'
#
loop_
_entity.id
_entity.type
_entity.pdbx_description
1 polymer ?
#
loop_
_entity_poly.entity_id
_entity_poly.type
_entity_poly.pdbx_seq_one_letter_code
_entity_poly.pdbx_strand_id
1 'polypeptide(L)'
;MKPLTILLVGSALLAPAHESAQAADSGSTGRELYRRHCSSCHSMTPPPETAPPIVGLAHFYHKAFDSREAGVSHIMDFITHPEPAKSKLRAPAIPRFGLMPQVELTKEELRTVSEWLWDSYDQAFVPPDCPE
;
A
#
# COMPACT_ATOMS: atom_id res chain seq x y z
N MET A 1 -45.07 -11.24 -61.58
CA MET A 1 -44.01 -12.15 -62.06
C MET A 1 -42.80 -11.96 -61.14
N LYS A 2 -42.54 -12.92 -60.25
CA LYS A 2 -41.27 -13.03 -59.50
C LYS A 2 -40.38 -13.99 -60.30
N PRO A 3 -39.06 -13.76 -60.35
CA PRO A 3 -38.17 -14.50 -59.45
C PRO A 3 -36.98 -13.59 -59.04
N LEU A 4 -35.97 -13.91 -58.25
CA LEU A 4 -35.41 -15.13 -57.68
C LEU A 4 -34.40 -14.62 -56.62
N THR A 5 -34.41 -15.21 -55.43
CA THR A 5 -33.26 -15.74 -54.65
C THR A 5 -31.92 -14.98 -54.76
N ILE A 6 -31.28 -14.57 -53.66
CA ILE A 6 -30.37 -15.44 -52.87
C ILE A 6 -30.27 -14.94 -51.42
N LEU A 7 -30.57 -15.87 -50.50
CA LEU A 7 -30.15 -15.86 -49.11
C LEU A 7 -28.61 -15.87 -49.04
N LEU A 8 -28.03 -14.94 -48.30
CA LEU A 8 -26.70 -15.10 -47.74
C LEU A 8 -26.84 -15.12 -46.22
N VAL A 9 -27.00 -16.34 -45.68
CA VAL A 9 -26.86 -16.64 -44.26
C VAL A 9 -25.38 -16.50 -43.93
N GLY A 10 -24.99 -15.35 -43.38
CA GLY A 10 -23.72 -15.21 -42.69
C GLY A 10 -23.86 -15.79 -41.30
N SER A 11 -23.52 -17.07 -41.12
CA SER A 11 -23.45 -17.70 -39.81
C SER A 11 -22.44 -16.99 -38.93
N ALA A 12 -22.93 -16.50 -37.80
CA ALA A 12 -22.15 -15.95 -36.71
C ALA A 12 -21.20 -17.00 -36.14
N LEU A 13 -19.90 -16.71 -36.16
CA LEU A 13 -18.92 -17.32 -35.26
C LEU A 13 -18.59 -16.28 -34.20
N LEU A 14 -19.49 -16.14 -33.23
CA LEU A 14 -19.19 -15.49 -31.96
C LEU A 14 -18.25 -16.43 -31.20
N ALA A 15 -16.96 -16.12 -31.22
CA ALA A 15 -16.03 -16.70 -30.26
C ALA A 15 -16.49 -16.33 -28.85
N PRO A 16 -16.57 -17.27 -27.89
CA PRO A 16 -16.74 -16.88 -26.51
C PRO A 16 -15.47 -16.11 -26.10
N ALA A 17 -15.65 -14.85 -25.73
CA ALA A 17 -14.63 -14.12 -25.00
C ALA A 17 -14.32 -14.94 -23.75
N HIS A 18 -13.05 -15.30 -23.57
CA HIS A 18 -12.53 -15.78 -22.29
C HIS A 18 -12.72 -14.66 -21.28
N GLU A 19 -13.84 -14.68 -20.58
CA GLU A 19 -14.03 -13.90 -19.36
C GLU A 19 -13.04 -14.46 -18.34
N SER A 20 -11.91 -13.80 -18.21
CA SER A 20 -10.95 -14.09 -17.16
C SER A 20 -11.70 -13.82 -15.86
N ALA A 21 -12.08 -14.90 -15.16
CA ALA A 21 -12.59 -14.82 -13.81
C ALA A 21 -11.52 -14.10 -12.97
N GLN A 22 -11.74 -12.80 -12.74
CA GLN A 22 -11.01 -12.06 -11.73
C GLN A 22 -11.39 -12.72 -10.42
N ALA A 23 -10.51 -13.55 -9.87
CA ALA A 23 -10.65 -14.05 -8.51
C ALA A 23 -10.74 -12.81 -7.62
N ALA A 24 -11.95 -12.54 -7.11
CA ALA A 24 -12.14 -11.57 -6.06
C ALA A 24 -11.42 -12.14 -4.84
N ASP A 25 -10.22 -11.63 -4.60
CA ASP A 25 -9.48 -11.90 -3.38
C ASP A 25 -10.32 -11.38 -2.21
N SER A 26 -10.82 -12.29 -1.38
CA SER A 26 -11.68 -12.02 -0.22
C SER A 26 -10.92 -11.34 0.93
N GLY A 27 -9.79 -10.70 0.65
CA GLY A 27 -8.93 -9.99 1.59
C GLY A 27 -9.23 -8.49 1.67
N SER A 28 -8.98 -7.89 2.85
CA SER A 28 -9.01 -6.43 2.97
C SER A 28 -7.87 -5.80 2.17
N THR A 29 -8.15 -4.76 1.38
CA THR A 29 -7.09 -4.01 0.68
C THR A 29 -6.14 -3.33 1.68
N GLY A 30 -4.89 -3.04 1.28
CA GLY A 30 -3.93 -2.33 2.14
C GLY A 30 -4.42 -0.96 2.61
N ARG A 31 -5.16 -0.23 1.76
CA ARG A 31 -5.82 1.04 2.13
C ARG A 31 -6.85 0.85 3.24
N GLU A 32 -7.65 -0.21 3.16
CA GLU A 32 -8.67 -0.51 4.17
C GLU A 32 -8.03 -0.93 5.49
N LEU A 33 -6.94 -1.71 5.45
CA LEU A 33 -6.16 -2.06 6.63
C LEU A 33 -5.53 -0.83 7.28
N TYR A 34 -4.95 0.06 6.49
CA TYR A 34 -4.45 1.36 6.99
C TYR A 34 -5.54 2.16 7.71
N ARG A 35 -6.73 2.28 7.09
CA ARG A 35 -7.86 3.03 7.65
C ARG A 35 -8.35 2.41 8.98
N ARG A 36 -8.25 1.10 9.13
CA ARG A 36 -8.72 0.38 10.31
C ARG A 36 -7.71 0.41 11.45
N HIS A 37 -6.42 0.27 11.14
CA HIS A 37 -5.38 -0.02 12.14
C HIS A 37 -4.36 1.11 12.33
N CYS A 38 -4.19 2.00 11.35
CA CYS A 38 -3.08 2.96 11.33
C CYS A 38 -3.53 4.42 11.37
N SER A 39 -4.68 4.73 10.76
CA SER A 39 -5.12 6.12 10.54
C SER A 39 -5.61 6.84 11.79
N SER A 40 -5.72 6.16 12.93
CA SER A 40 -5.99 6.82 14.22
C SER A 40 -4.81 7.67 14.71
N CYS A 41 -3.59 7.36 14.26
CA CYS A 41 -2.37 8.08 14.64
C CYS A 41 -1.62 8.67 13.45
N HIS A 42 -1.61 7.96 12.32
CA HIS A 42 -0.91 8.40 11.11
C HIS A 42 -1.83 9.18 10.19
N SER A 43 -1.37 10.35 9.73
CA SER A 43 -1.93 11.01 8.55
C SER A 43 -1.28 10.46 7.28
N MET A 44 -1.94 10.60 6.12
CA MET A 44 -1.32 10.21 4.85
C MET A 44 -0.23 11.19 4.44
N THR A 45 -0.52 12.48 4.57
CA THR A 45 0.34 13.60 4.19
C THR A 45 0.49 14.56 5.37
N PRO A 46 1.53 15.42 5.39
CA PRO A 46 1.61 16.49 6.36
C PRO A 46 0.33 17.37 6.38
N PRO A 47 0.00 18.00 7.52
CA PRO A 47 0.73 17.97 8.78
C PRO A 47 0.67 16.59 9.50
N PRO A 48 1.63 16.29 10.37
CA PRO A 48 1.54 15.13 11.27
C PRO A 48 0.46 15.35 12.33
N GLU A 49 -0.18 14.25 12.74
CA GLU A 49 -1.06 14.20 13.91
C GLU A 49 -0.24 13.74 15.14
N THR A 50 -0.58 12.59 15.72
CA THR A 50 0.16 11.97 16.84
C THR A 50 1.32 11.07 16.39
N ALA A 51 1.42 10.79 15.10
CA ALA A 51 2.51 10.02 14.49
C ALA A 51 2.98 10.64 13.15
N PRO A 52 4.13 10.21 12.60
CA PRO A 52 4.63 10.69 11.32
C PRO A 52 3.66 10.42 10.15
N PRO A 53 3.57 11.28 9.13
CA PRO A 53 2.75 11.00 7.95
C PRO A 53 3.30 9.82 7.14
N ILE A 54 2.41 9.03 6.53
CA ILE A 54 2.78 7.84 5.75
C ILE A 54 3.71 8.19 4.58
N VAL A 55 3.47 9.29 3.88
CA VAL A 55 4.36 9.71 2.78
C VAL A 55 5.80 9.98 3.26
N GLY A 56 5.95 10.46 4.50
CA GLY A 56 7.26 10.62 5.13
C GLY A 56 7.91 9.29 5.49
N LEU A 57 7.12 8.35 6.02
CA LEU A 57 7.58 6.97 6.26
C LEU A 57 8.07 6.32 4.96
N ALA A 58 7.25 6.35 3.91
CA ALA A 58 7.59 5.74 2.63
C ALA A 58 8.86 6.37 2.05
N HIS A 59 9.00 7.69 2.11
CA HIS A 59 10.22 8.39 1.67
C HIS A 59 11.48 7.88 2.38
N PHE A 60 11.50 7.83 3.71
CA PHE A 60 12.70 7.40 4.44
C PHE A 60 13.00 5.91 4.28
N TYR A 61 11.98 5.07 4.13
CA TYR A 61 12.16 3.64 3.86
C TYR A 61 12.74 3.39 2.46
N HIS A 62 12.29 4.10 1.42
CA HIS A 62 12.89 4.03 0.09
C HIS A 62 14.35 4.55 0.07
N LYS A 63 14.71 5.45 0.99
CA LYS A 63 16.12 5.85 1.17
C LYS A 63 16.97 4.84 1.92
N ALA A 64 16.36 4.01 2.77
CA ALA A 64 17.04 3.06 3.63
C ALA A 64 17.21 1.67 3.01
N PHE A 65 16.42 1.33 1.99
CA PHE A 65 16.39 0.00 1.38
C PHE A 65 16.42 0.08 -0.15
N ASP A 66 17.31 -0.71 -0.75
CA ASP A 66 17.46 -0.78 -2.22
C ASP A 66 16.38 -1.65 -2.89
N SER A 67 15.69 -2.49 -2.12
CA SER A 67 14.68 -3.41 -2.66
C SER A 67 13.36 -3.35 -1.91
N ARG A 68 12.27 -3.52 -2.67
CA ARG A 68 10.90 -3.55 -2.12
C ARG A 68 10.75 -4.64 -1.06
N GLU A 69 11.25 -5.85 -1.29
CA GLU A 69 11.09 -6.93 -0.32
C GLU A 69 11.82 -6.63 1.00
N ALA A 70 13.04 -6.08 0.94
CA ALA A 70 13.76 -5.70 2.16
C ALA A 70 13.03 -4.59 2.93
N GLY A 71 12.54 -3.57 2.21
CA GLY A 71 11.77 -2.48 2.81
C GLY A 71 10.46 -2.96 3.42
N VAL A 72 9.67 -3.74 2.69
CA VAL A 72 8.40 -4.32 3.16
C VAL A 72 8.65 -5.22 4.36
N SER A 73 9.62 -6.13 4.29
CA SER A 73 9.95 -7.02 5.42
C SER A 73 10.36 -6.22 6.66
N HIS A 74 11.05 -5.10 6.49
CA HIS A 74 11.42 -4.24 7.61
C HIS A 74 10.22 -3.47 8.17
N ILE A 75 9.28 -3.01 7.33
CA ILE A 75 8.02 -2.40 7.80
C ILE A 75 7.24 -3.44 8.63
N MET A 76 7.14 -4.67 8.15
CA MET A 76 6.47 -5.76 8.87
C MET A 76 7.12 -6.04 10.24
N ASP A 77 8.45 -6.11 10.31
CA ASP A 77 9.20 -6.29 11.57
C ASP A 77 8.97 -5.11 12.53
N PHE A 78 8.99 -3.87 12.03
CA PHE A 78 8.76 -2.70 12.87
C PHE A 78 7.32 -2.64 13.41
N ILE A 79 6.31 -3.00 12.62
CA ILE A 79 4.90 -3.02 13.06
C ILE A 79 4.68 -4.08 14.16
N THR A 80 5.30 -5.25 14.02
CA THR A 80 5.14 -6.37 14.96
C THR A 80 6.01 -6.24 16.20
N HIS A 81 7.20 -5.66 16.09
CA HIS A 81 8.13 -5.48 17.19
C HIS A 81 8.79 -4.10 17.12
N PRO A 82 8.04 -3.02 17.43
CA PRO A 82 8.56 -1.66 17.36
C PRO A 82 9.69 -1.46 18.38
N GLU A 83 10.86 -1.05 17.89
CA GLU A 83 12.02 -0.76 18.72
C GLU A 83 12.74 0.49 18.19
N PRO A 84 13.34 1.32 19.06
CA PRO A 84 14.03 2.54 18.62
C PRO A 84 15.11 2.29 17.56
N ALA A 85 15.89 1.22 17.72
CA ALA A 85 16.98 0.86 16.81
C ALA A 85 16.50 0.42 15.41
N LYS A 86 15.23 0.01 15.29
CA LYS A 86 14.63 -0.38 14.01
C LYS A 86 14.06 0.82 13.25
N SER A 87 13.78 1.95 13.91
CA SER A 87 13.25 3.12 13.22
C SER A 87 14.18 3.58 12.08
N LYS A 88 13.62 3.78 10.89
CA LYS A 88 14.32 4.36 9.72
C LYS A 88 13.98 5.83 9.47
N LEU A 89 13.20 6.43 10.37
CA LEU A 89 12.90 7.85 10.32
C LEU A 89 14.08 8.66 10.88
N ARG A 90 14.09 9.97 10.63
CA ARG A 90 15.09 10.88 11.21
C ARG A 90 15.08 10.81 12.74
N ALA A 91 16.24 11.06 13.35
CA ALA A 91 16.45 10.96 14.80
C ALA A 91 15.39 11.67 15.66
N PRO A 92 14.87 12.87 15.29
CA PRO A 92 13.84 13.55 16.09
C PRO A 92 12.46 12.86 16.11
N ALA A 93 12.22 11.81 15.31
CA ALA A 93 10.90 11.18 15.22
C ALA A 93 10.44 10.56 16.55
N ILE A 94 11.29 9.78 17.22
CA ILE A 94 10.94 9.13 18.49
C ILE A 94 10.82 10.16 19.63
N PRO A 95 11.75 11.11 19.81
CA PRO A 95 11.56 12.19 20.79
C PRO A 95 10.27 13.01 20.58
N ARG A 96 9.84 13.17 19.32
CA ARG A 96 8.65 13.96 18.97
C ARG A 96 7.32 13.19 19.13
N PHE A 97 7.27 11.95 18.65
CA PHE A 97 6.01 11.18 18.54
C PHE A 97 5.93 10.03 19.55
N GLY A 98 7.02 9.70 20.22
CA GLY A 98 7.16 8.47 20.98
C GLY A 98 7.46 7.26 20.10
N LEU A 99 7.59 6.10 20.74
CA LEU A 99 7.71 4.82 20.04
C LEU A 99 6.32 4.32 19.64
N MET A 100 6.18 3.87 18.40
CA MET A 100 4.94 3.27 17.90
C MET A 100 4.55 2.06 18.77
N PRO A 101 3.29 1.92 19.19
CA PRO A 101 2.83 0.70 19.86
C PRO A 101 2.76 -0.47 18.87
N GLN A 102 2.93 -1.69 19.37
CA GLN A 102 2.76 -2.91 18.58
C GLN A 102 1.32 -3.02 18.07
N VAL A 103 1.15 -3.40 16.80
CA VAL A 103 -0.16 -3.62 16.18
C VAL A 103 -0.29 -5.08 15.81
N GLU A 104 -1.28 -5.75 16.41
CA GLU A 104 -1.61 -7.15 16.11
C GLU A 104 -2.35 -7.25 14.78
N LEU A 105 -1.77 -7.96 13.83
CA LEU A 105 -2.33 -8.25 12.51
C LEU A 105 -2.07 -9.70 12.16
N THR A 106 -2.93 -10.31 11.35
CA THR A 106 -2.57 -11.58 10.71
C THR A 106 -1.35 -11.39 9.80
N LYS A 107 -0.63 -12.48 9.49
CA LYS A 107 0.55 -12.40 8.63
C LYS A 107 0.21 -11.83 7.25
N GLU A 108 -0.95 -12.21 6.73
CA GLU A 108 -1.49 -11.75 5.45
C GLU A 108 -1.82 -10.25 5.51
N GLU A 109 -2.57 -9.80 6.51
CA GLU A 109 -2.88 -8.36 6.68
C GLU A 109 -1.62 -7.52 6.88
N LEU A 110 -0.69 -8.00 7.71
CA LEU A 110 0.58 -7.35 7.97
C LEU A 110 1.37 -7.14 6.68
N ARG A 111 1.47 -8.16 5.82
CA ARG A 111 2.13 -8.03 4.53
C ARG A 111 1.38 -7.05 3.63
N THR A 112 0.07 -7.22 3.48
CA THR A 112 -0.76 -6.39 2.60
C THR A 112 -0.71 -4.90 2.97
N VAL A 113 -0.77 -4.57 4.26
CA VAL A 113 -0.65 -3.17 4.70
C VAL A 113 0.77 -2.65 4.54
N SER A 114 1.79 -3.46 4.84
CA SER A 114 3.20 -3.03 4.72
C SER A 114 3.60 -2.75 3.27
N GLU A 115 3.13 -3.57 2.35
CA GLU A 115 3.27 -3.35 0.90
C GLU A 115 2.61 -2.04 0.48
N TRP A 116 1.37 -1.81 0.93
CA TRP A 116 0.66 -0.58 0.62
C TRP A 116 1.31 0.67 1.21
N LEU A 117 1.90 0.58 2.41
CA LEU A 117 2.68 1.67 3.02
C LEU A 117 3.96 1.96 2.21
N TRP A 118 4.66 0.93 1.74
CA TRP A 118 5.81 1.08 0.86
C TRP A 118 5.43 1.72 -0.49
N ASP A 119 4.34 1.25 -1.09
CA ASP A 119 3.84 1.72 -2.39
C ASP A 119 3.18 3.11 -2.29
N SER A 120 2.96 3.63 -1.07
CA SER A 120 2.54 5.02 -0.81
C SER A 120 3.68 6.04 -0.95
N TYR A 121 4.83 5.61 -1.49
CA TYR A 121 5.94 6.48 -1.84
C TYR A 121 5.58 7.44 -2.96
N ASP A 122 5.88 8.72 -2.73
CA ASP A 122 5.76 9.79 -3.71
C ASP A 122 7.15 10.38 -3.96
N GLN A 123 7.64 10.26 -5.19
CA GLN A 123 8.95 10.80 -5.60
C GLN A 123 8.98 12.33 -5.57
N ALA A 124 7.83 13.00 -5.70
CA ALA A 124 7.73 14.45 -5.63
C ALA A 124 7.67 14.97 -4.18
N PHE A 125 7.50 14.08 -3.19
CA PHE A 125 7.45 14.48 -1.79
C PHE A 125 8.83 14.92 -1.30
N VAL A 126 8.90 16.17 -0.83
CA VAL A 126 10.05 16.73 -0.13
C VAL A 126 9.70 16.80 1.35
N PRO A 127 10.39 16.05 2.23
CA PRO A 127 10.12 16.12 3.66
C PRO A 127 10.47 17.51 4.18
N PRO A 128 9.63 18.12 5.04
CA PRO A 128 9.96 19.40 5.65
C PRO A 128 11.23 19.26 6.50
N ASP A 129 11.92 20.37 6.68
CA ASP A 129 13.03 20.45 7.61
C ASP A 129 12.53 20.10 9.02
N CYS A 130 13.14 19.08 9.62
CA CYS A 130 12.96 18.83 11.04
C CYS A 130 14.05 19.62 11.76
N PRO A 131 13.70 20.54 12.68
CA PRO A 131 14.71 21.05 13.61
C PRO A 131 15.34 19.85 14.33
N GLU A 132 16.67 19.90 14.46
CA GLU A 132 17.45 18.87 15.16
C GLU A 132 17.04 18.74 16.63
#